data_AF-A0A955H2N3-F1
#
_entry.id   AF-A0A955H2N3-F1
#
_cell.length_a   1.000
_cell.length_b   1.000
_cell.length_c   1.000
_cell.angle_alpha   90.00
_cell.angle_beta   90.00
_cell.angle_gamma   90.00
#
_symmetry.space_group_name_H-M   'P 1'
#
loop_
_entity.id
_entity.type
_entity.pdbx_description
1 polymer ?
#
loop_
_entity_poly.entity_id
_entity_poly.type
_entity_poly.pdbx_seq_one_letter_code
_entity_poly.pdbx_strand_id
1 'polypeptide(L)'
;MKQFSQQLHKKAETTVKLQAAECRELRERVVAYMEYHPLPANLKAEKAVQTPASLATDAYQVVLVPFRALFKYGAVAAAVVLVLVPFMAEKAVPGDVLYAVKVQFNEEVRSTLTFDSFEKVEWETERLNRRIAEARLLASEGRLTEEVEAEVADAVRIHTENAKREIETLRAEDADEATIASIALDTTLEVQSTSLKGDDVEVARMMAVTEVSRPVSLIATALDESRGESEVVNASTTPAYSKLIARVEQNTTRIYELRDQLREVAPTAELGEVDRRVADIERAISEAVAMAVDDEVGARKSLVEVLQRTQRLIVFMTEIEVSETVDIETYVPVVLTSEEKQEIIASSTKAVRDMMEIVTERLVTVDDQALLDKALAGQKALAALSERMASTSADFETFVALYEEAVVMAADIEMLLAQQELPIVIDEVATSSSLVATSTESMAIGTSTASSTEVFSETSSTTDDFDVSVDTSL
;
A
#
# COMPACT_ATOMS: atom_id res chain seq x y z
N MET A 1 22.75 -73.20 8.13
CA MET A 1 22.68 -72.82 9.57
C MET A 1 22.65 -71.31 9.85
N LYS A 2 22.95 -70.40 8.90
CA LYS A 2 22.99 -68.93 9.14
C LYS A 2 21.63 -68.24 9.41
N GLN A 3 20.51 -68.90 9.13
CA GLN A 3 19.17 -68.32 9.32
C GLN A 3 18.63 -68.43 10.75
N PHE A 4 19.14 -69.37 11.55
CA PHE A 4 18.68 -69.56 12.94
C PHE A 4 19.21 -68.46 13.87
N SER A 5 20.47 -68.06 13.72
CA SER A 5 21.07 -66.98 14.54
C SER A 5 20.40 -65.63 14.29
N GLN A 6 20.07 -65.30 13.04
CA GLN A 6 19.37 -64.06 12.70
C GLN A 6 17.93 -64.04 13.23
N GLN A 7 17.22 -65.18 13.17
CA GLN A 7 15.88 -65.30 13.75
C GLN A 7 15.90 -65.22 15.27
N LEU A 8 16.93 -65.78 15.91
CA LEU A 8 17.12 -65.72 17.36
C LEU A 8 17.47 -64.30 17.82
N HIS A 9 18.33 -63.58 17.11
CA HIS A 9 18.66 -62.17 17.41
C HIS A 9 17.43 -61.28 17.29
N LYS A 10 16.67 -61.42 16.20
CA LYS A 10 15.45 -60.64 15.96
C LYS A 10 14.39 -60.90 17.04
N LYS A 11 14.22 -62.15 17.48
CA LYS A 11 13.29 -62.50 18.58
C LYS A 11 13.79 -62.05 19.95
N ALA A 12 15.09 -62.13 20.23
CA ALA A 12 15.66 -61.67 21.49
C ALA A 12 15.49 -60.15 21.66
N GLU A 13 15.73 -59.35 20.62
CA GLU A 13 15.61 -57.89 20.66
C GLU A 13 14.15 -57.39 20.78
N THR A 14 13.20 -58.10 20.17
CA THR A 14 11.79 -57.66 20.14
C THR A 14 10.92 -58.27 21.23
N THR A 15 11.21 -59.48 21.70
CA THR A 15 10.29 -60.25 22.56
C THR A 15 10.80 -60.43 24.00
N VAL A 16 12.10 -60.27 24.25
CA VAL A 16 12.70 -60.55 25.56
C VAL A 16 13.35 -59.28 26.10
N LYS A 17 12.52 -58.30 26.48
CA LYS A 17 12.95 -57.19 27.32
C LYS A 17 12.63 -57.55 28.76
N LEU A 18 13.65 -57.67 29.60
CA LEU A 18 13.47 -57.89 31.04
C LEU A 18 12.65 -56.74 31.63
N GLN A 19 11.60 -57.06 32.39
CA GLN A 19 10.87 -56.05 33.14
C GLN A 19 11.76 -55.47 34.24
N ALA A 20 11.47 -54.24 34.69
CA ALA A 20 12.28 -53.57 35.70
C ALA A 20 12.44 -54.36 37.02
N ALA A 21 11.46 -55.21 37.35
CA ALA A 21 11.53 -56.12 38.49
C ALA A 21 12.52 -57.28 38.25
N GLU A 22 12.47 -57.92 37.08
CA GLU A 22 13.37 -59.01 36.69
C GLU A 22 14.82 -58.52 36.58
N CYS A 23 15.03 -57.31 36.06
CA CYS A 23 16.35 -56.71 35.98
C CYS A 23 16.96 -56.45 37.37
N ARG A 24 16.11 -56.10 38.35
CA ARG A 24 16.52 -55.91 39.75
C ARG A 24 16.90 -57.23 40.40
N GLU A 25 16.07 -58.25 40.24
CA GLU A 25 16.34 -59.60 40.76
C GLU A 25 17.62 -60.19 40.14
N LEU A 26 17.81 -60.02 38.83
CA LEU A 26 18.99 -60.50 38.13
C LEU A 26 20.25 -59.76 38.59
N ARG A 27 20.16 -58.45 38.83
CA ARG A 27 21.25 -57.67 39.43
C ARG A 27 21.59 -58.17 40.83
N GLU A 28 20.60 -58.43 41.67
CA GLU A 28 20.80 -58.91 43.04
C GLU A 28 21.48 -60.29 43.05
N ARG A 29 21.06 -61.22 42.19
CA ARG A 29 21.71 -62.52 42.04
C ARG A 29 23.15 -62.42 41.51
N VAL A 30 23.41 -61.55 40.53
CA VAL A 30 24.77 -61.34 40.00
C VAL A 30 25.67 -60.73 41.08
N VAL A 31 25.17 -59.77 41.86
CA VAL A 31 25.92 -59.18 42.97
C VAL A 31 26.24 -60.24 44.03
N ALA A 32 25.24 -61.03 44.47
CA ALA A 32 25.46 -62.11 45.42
C ALA A 32 26.47 -63.16 44.90
N TYR A 33 26.45 -63.47 43.60
CA TYR A 33 27.43 -64.35 42.96
C TYR A 33 28.83 -63.73 42.93
N MET A 34 28.95 -62.44 42.63
CA MET A 34 30.23 -61.71 42.63
C MET A 34 30.82 -61.56 44.04
N GLU A 35 29.98 -61.43 45.05
CA GLU A 35 30.40 -61.43 46.46
C GLU A 35 30.90 -62.81 46.91
N TYR A 36 30.23 -63.87 46.46
CA TYR A 36 30.64 -65.25 46.76
C TYR A 36 31.87 -65.69 45.95
N HIS A 37 32.12 -65.07 44.79
CA HIS A 37 33.26 -65.34 43.91
C HIS A 37 34.05 -64.06 43.58
N PRO A 38 34.77 -63.49 44.57
CA PRO A 38 35.55 -62.29 44.33
C PRO A 38 36.68 -62.57 43.34
N LEU A 39 36.88 -61.66 42.38
CA LEU A 39 37.98 -61.73 41.43
C LEU A 39 39.32 -61.91 42.17
N PRO A 40 40.14 -62.91 41.78
CA PRO A 40 41.43 -63.15 42.40
C PRO A 40 42.33 -61.91 42.25
N ALA A 41 43.18 -61.67 43.25
CA ALA A 41 43.91 -60.39 43.40
C ALA A 41 44.81 -60.05 42.20
N ASN A 42 45.25 -61.05 41.44
CA ASN A 42 46.03 -60.90 40.22
C ASN A 42 45.25 -60.29 39.04
N LEU A 43 43.91 -60.41 39.01
CA LEU A 43 43.05 -59.81 37.98
C LEU A 43 42.49 -58.43 38.39
N LYS A 44 42.51 -58.10 39.69
CA LYS A 44 42.12 -56.76 40.18
C LYS A 44 43.13 -55.67 39.79
N ALA A 45 44.39 -56.05 39.54
CA ALA A 45 45.47 -55.13 39.20
C ALA A 45 45.46 -54.66 37.73
N GLU A 46 44.68 -55.29 36.83
CA GLU A 46 44.61 -54.90 35.41
C GLU A 46 43.57 -53.80 35.11
N LYS A 47 42.98 -53.18 36.13
CA LYS A 47 42.16 -51.95 35.98
C LYS A 47 43.01 -50.68 36.04
N ALA A 48 44.19 -50.70 35.43
CA ALA A 48 44.82 -49.47 34.95
C ALA A 48 44.48 -49.35 33.47
N VAL A 49 43.70 -48.33 33.15
CA VAL A 49 43.33 -47.91 31.79
C VAL A 49 44.57 -47.97 30.88
N GLN A 50 44.68 -49.01 30.06
CA GLN A 50 45.57 -48.98 28.91
C GLN A 50 44.93 -48.03 27.90
N THR A 51 45.27 -46.74 27.98
CA THR A 51 45.30 -45.91 26.77
C THR A 51 46.12 -46.67 25.73
N PRO A 52 45.63 -46.92 24.51
CA PRO A 52 46.43 -47.54 23.47
C PRO A 52 47.47 -46.52 22.99
N ALA A 53 48.56 -46.41 23.73
CA ALA A 53 49.76 -45.70 23.32
C ALA A 53 50.67 -46.68 22.57
N SER A 54 50.27 -47.16 21.39
CA SER A 54 51.22 -47.73 20.39
C SER A 54 50.53 -48.14 19.08
N LEU A 55 50.00 -47.17 18.33
CA LEU A 55 49.88 -47.32 16.87
C LEU A 55 50.15 -45.95 16.23
N ALA A 56 51.18 -45.23 16.66
CA ALA A 56 51.69 -44.06 15.95
C ALA A 56 52.95 -44.52 15.20
N THR A 57 52.76 -45.01 13.97
CA THR A 57 53.83 -45.09 12.98
C THR A 57 53.83 -43.73 12.26
N ASP A 58 55.00 -43.13 12.05
CA ASP A 58 55.24 -41.70 11.68
C ASP A 58 54.54 -41.13 10.42
N ALA A 59 53.63 -41.86 9.78
CA ALA A 59 53.02 -41.47 8.51
C ALA A 59 51.54 -41.05 8.57
N TYR A 60 50.89 -41.05 9.74
CA TYR A 60 49.49 -40.64 9.86
C TYR A 60 49.20 -39.84 11.13
N GLN A 61 48.65 -38.64 10.98
CA GLN A 61 48.06 -37.89 12.08
C GLN A 61 46.65 -38.40 12.34
N VAL A 62 46.44 -38.95 13.54
CA VAL A 62 45.10 -39.31 14.02
C VAL A 62 44.45 -38.04 14.56
N VAL A 63 43.56 -37.43 13.76
CA VAL A 63 42.76 -36.29 14.21
C VAL A 63 41.52 -36.82 14.92
N LEU A 64 41.48 -36.65 16.24
CA LEU A 64 40.31 -36.94 17.07
C LEU A 64 39.33 -35.77 16.98
N VAL A 65 38.27 -35.93 16.20
CA VAL A 65 37.18 -34.92 16.14
C VAL A 65 36.28 -35.12 17.37
N PRO A 66 36.16 -34.13 18.28
CA PRO A 66 35.27 -34.22 19.42
C PRO A 66 33.82 -34.02 18.95
N PHE A 67 33.17 -35.08 18.47
CA PHE A 67 31.81 -35.03 17.92
C PHE A 67 30.82 -34.29 18.83
N ARG A 68 30.93 -34.43 20.16
CA ARG A 68 30.06 -33.70 21.10
C ARG A 68 30.21 -32.17 21.02
N ALA A 69 31.42 -31.66 20.83
CA ALA A 69 31.65 -30.23 20.66
C ALA A 69 31.20 -29.79 19.26
N LEU A 70 31.53 -30.58 18.23
CA LEU A 70 31.08 -30.32 16.86
C LEU A 70 29.55 -30.24 16.76
N PHE A 71 28.81 -31.15 17.37
CA PHE A 71 27.35 -31.11 17.39
C PHE A 71 26.79 -29.95 18.22
N LYS A 72 27.44 -29.54 19.32
CA LYS A 72 27.01 -28.38 20.12
C LYS A 72 27.16 -27.08 19.34
N TYR A 73 28.33 -26.82 18.78
CA TYR A 73 28.57 -25.62 17.97
C TYR A 73 27.81 -25.68 16.64
N GLY A 74 27.69 -26.87 16.04
CA GLY A 74 26.88 -27.11 14.86
C GLY A 74 25.40 -26.86 15.09
N ALA A 75 24.85 -27.22 16.25
CA ALA A 75 23.46 -26.92 16.59
C ALA A 75 23.23 -25.41 16.79
N VAL A 76 24.17 -24.70 17.42
CA VAL A 76 24.11 -23.24 17.56
C VAL A 76 24.20 -22.57 16.19
N ALA A 77 25.16 -22.98 15.34
CA ALA A 77 25.29 -22.47 13.99
C ALA A 77 24.04 -22.77 13.14
N ALA A 78 23.47 -23.96 13.26
CA ALA A 78 22.22 -24.32 12.59
C ALA A 78 21.05 -23.47 13.08
N ALA A 79 20.93 -23.19 14.38
CA ALA A 79 19.91 -22.30 14.91
C ALA A 79 20.05 -20.86 14.38
N VAL A 80 21.29 -20.35 14.29
CA VAL A 80 21.57 -19.05 13.68
C VAL A 80 21.16 -19.04 12.21
N VAL A 81 21.54 -20.06 11.43
CA VAL A 81 21.21 -20.14 10.00
C VAL A 81 19.72 -20.35 9.77
N LEU A 82 19.02 -21.09 10.63
CA LEU A 82 17.59 -21.38 10.45
C LEU A 82 16.65 -20.30 11.00
N VAL A 83 17.13 -19.42 11.89
CA VAL A 83 16.27 -18.40 12.53
C VAL A 83 16.73 -16.99 12.18
N LEU A 84 18.01 -16.66 12.37
CA LEU A 84 18.50 -15.29 12.18
C LEU A 84 18.61 -14.93 10.70
N VAL A 85 19.09 -15.84 9.85
CA VAL A 85 19.26 -15.55 8.41
C VAL A 85 17.90 -15.30 7.74
N PRO A 86 16.86 -16.15 7.93
CA PRO A 86 15.51 -15.86 7.45
C PRO A 86 14.96 -14.53 7.96
N PHE A 87 15.14 -14.22 9.25
CA PHE A 87 14.66 -12.96 9.83
C PHE A 87 15.31 -11.72 9.21
N MET A 88 16.62 -11.76 8.99
CA MET A 88 17.35 -10.67 8.33
C MET A 88 17.00 -10.56 6.84
N ALA A 89 16.74 -11.69 6.18
CA ALA A 89 16.35 -11.72 4.78
C ALA A 89 14.99 -11.05 4.53
N GLU A 90 14.10 -10.98 5.52
CA GLU A 90 12.77 -10.38 5.34
C GLU A 90 12.83 -8.90 4.95
N LYS A 91 13.87 -8.18 5.37
CA LYS A 91 14.10 -6.77 5.03
C LYS A 91 14.94 -6.55 3.77
N ALA A 92 15.43 -7.62 3.14
CA ALA A 92 16.25 -7.50 1.95
C ALA A 92 15.40 -7.08 0.74
N VAL A 93 15.98 -6.20 -0.08
CA VAL A 93 15.42 -5.73 -1.36
C VAL A 93 16.20 -6.31 -2.54
N PRO A 94 15.68 -6.28 -3.78
CA PRO A 94 16.42 -6.69 -4.95
C PRO A 94 17.82 -6.07 -5.01
N GLY A 95 18.83 -6.90 -5.31
CA GLY A 95 20.25 -6.52 -5.28
C GLY A 95 20.98 -6.78 -3.95
N ASP A 96 20.26 -7.04 -2.85
CA ASP A 96 20.88 -7.43 -1.59
C ASP A 96 21.28 -8.91 -1.55
N VAL A 97 22.36 -9.23 -0.84
CA VAL A 97 22.90 -10.61 -0.75
C VAL A 97 21.88 -11.61 -0.18
N LEU A 98 21.05 -11.19 0.78
CA LEU A 98 20.07 -12.05 1.43
C LEU A 98 18.73 -12.10 0.69
N TYR A 99 18.56 -11.36 -0.40
CA TYR A 99 17.32 -11.33 -1.16
C TYR A 99 16.97 -12.71 -1.75
N ALA A 100 17.97 -13.46 -2.22
CA ALA A 100 17.77 -14.83 -2.68
C ALA A 100 17.19 -15.74 -1.58
N VAL A 101 17.54 -15.52 -0.31
CA VAL A 101 16.97 -16.28 0.81
C VAL A 101 15.51 -15.89 1.05
N LYS A 102 15.16 -14.61 0.92
CA LYS A 102 13.77 -14.13 1.02
C LYS A 102 12.89 -14.82 -0.02
N VAL A 103 13.27 -14.73 -1.29
CA VAL A 103 12.47 -15.24 -2.40
C VAL A 103 12.46 -16.76 -2.46
N GLN A 104 13.62 -17.43 -2.34
CA GLN A 104 13.73 -18.88 -2.58
C GLN A 104 13.45 -19.74 -1.34
N PHE A 105 13.49 -19.16 -0.14
CA PHE A 105 13.30 -19.92 1.09
C PHE A 105 12.13 -19.39 1.93
N ASN A 106 12.17 -18.13 2.40
CA ASN A 106 11.13 -17.64 3.32
C ASN A 106 9.74 -17.70 2.67
N GLU A 107 9.64 -17.17 1.45
CA GLU A 107 8.36 -17.09 0.75
C GLU A 107 7.87 -18.45 0.25
N GLU A 108 8.77 -19.31 -0.22
CA GLU A 108 8.41 -20.66 -0.68
C GLU A 108 8.00 -21.56 0.49
N VAL A 109 8.65 -21.44 1.66
CA VAL A 109 8.22 -22.16 2.86
C VAL A 109 6.79 -21.75 3.24
N ARG A 110 6.48 -20.44 3.22
CA ARG A 110 5.11 -19.97 3.48
C ARG A 110 4.14 -20.51 2.42
N SER A 111 4.48 -20.44 1.14
CA SER A 111 3.69 -21.00 0.03
C SER A 111 3.38 -22.49 0.23
N THR A 112 4.35 -23.30 0.65
CA THR A 112 4.14 -24.74 0.90
C THR A 112 3.26 -25.06 2.10
N LEU A 113 3.13 -24.12 3.04
CA LEU A 113 2.25 -24.23 4.22
C LEU A 113 0.85 -23.67 3.95
N THR A 114 0.66 -22.93 2.86
CA THR A 114 -0.63 -22.43 2.40
C THR A 114 -1.36 -23.52 1.62
N PHE A 115 -2.26 -24.22 2.29
CA PHE A 115 -2.94 -25.38 1.71
C PHE A 115 -4.20 -25.01 0.93
N ASP A 116 -4.88 -23.94 1.32
CA ASP A 116 -6.16 -23.55 0.75
C ASP A 116 -6.00 -22.73 -0.53
N SER A 117 -6.84 -23.02 -1.54
CA SER A 117 -6.77 -22.35 -2.86
C SER A 117 -7.00 -20.85 -2.74
N PHE A 118 -7.87 -20.41 -1.84
CA PHE A 118 -8.11 -18.99 -1.61
C PHE A 118 -6.92 -18.32 -0.89
N GLU A 119 -6.40 -18.93 0.18
CA GLU A 119 -5.22 -18.41 0.88
C GLU A 119 -4.00 -18.29 -0.06
N LYS A 120 -3.86 -19.17 -1.06
CA LYS A 120 -2.82 -19.03 -2.09
C LYS A 120 -2.99 -17.81 -2.97
N VAL A 121 -4.24 -17.45 -3.32
CA VAL A 121 -4.51 -16.21 -4.05
C VAL A 121 -4.11 -14.99 -3.22
N GLU A 122 -4.48 -14.98 -1.93
CA GLU A 122 -4.05 -13.93 -1.01
C GLU A 122 -2.52 -13.87 -0.90
N TRP A 123 -1.85 -15.02 -0.82
CA TRP A 123 -0.41 -15.09 -0.72
C TRP A 123 0.31 -14.56 -1.98
N GLU A 124 -0.12 -14.96 -3.17
CA GLU A 124 0.45 -14.42 -4.42
C GLU A 124 0.16 -12.91 -4.57
N THR A 125 -1.01 -12.45 -4.12
CA THR A 125 -1.33 -11.02 -4.06
C THR A 125 -0.43 -10.27 -3.07
N GLU A 126 -0.11 -10.86 -1.91
CA GLU A 126 0.82 -10.30 -0.92
C GLU A 126 2.25 -10.23 -1.47
N ARG A 127 2.71 -11.26 -2.19
CA ARG A 127 4.02 -11.25 -2.88
C ARG A 127 4.09 -10.15 -3.93
N LEU A 128 3.03 -9.97 -4.72
CA LEU A 128 2.93 -8.86 -5.68
C LEU A 128 3.08 -7.51 -4.99
N ASN A 129 2.26 -7.24 -3.96
CA ASN A 129 2.32 -5.96 -3.23
C ASN A 129 3.72 -5.71 -2.66
N ARG A 130 4.34 -6.75 -2.09
CA ARG A 130 5.70 -6.70 -1.56
C ARG A 130 6.74 -6.34 -2.62
N ARG A 131 6.65 -6.89 -3.84
CA ARG A 131 7.57 -6.55 -4.94
C ARG A 131 7.41 -5.09 -5.37
N ILE A 132 6.18 -4.59 -5.40
CA ILE A 132 5.91 -3.18 -5.71
C ILE A 132 6.50 -2.27 -4.61
N ALA A 133 6.28 -2.60 -3.34
CA ALA A 133 6.83 -1.83 -2.21
C ALA A 133 8.37 -1.82 -2.21
N GLU A 134 9.01 -2.96 -2.53
CA GLU A 134 10.46 -3.04 -2.65
C GLU A 134 11.00 -2.17 -3.81
N ALA A 135 10.32 -2.15 -4.95
CA ALA A 135 10.69 -1.26 -6.05
C ALA A 135 10.54 0.21 -5.67
N ARG A 136 9.44 0.59 -5.02
CA ARG A 136 9.26 1.98 -4.57
C ARG A 136 10.33 2.41 -3.56
N LEU A 137 10.67 1.54 -2.61
CA LEU A 137 11.77 1.79 -1.69
C LEU A 137 13.11 1.98 -2.43
N LEU A 138 13.39 1.16 -3.45
CA LEU A 138 14.57 1.34 -4.29
C LEU A 138 14.51 2.63 -5.11
N ALA A 139 13.33 3.04 -5.56
CA ALA A 139 13.11 4.29 -6.30
C ALA A 139 13.36 5.51 -5.41
N SER A 140 12.81 5.51 -4.19
CA SER A 140 12.97 6.59 -3.22
C SER A 140 14.42 6.71 -2.73
N GLU A 141 15.16 5.59 -2.66
CA GLU A 141 16.60 5.57 -2.40
C GLU A 141 17.47 5.93 -3.63
N GLY A 142 16.88 6.09 -4.82
CA GLY A 142 17.62 6.33 -6.07
C GLY A 142 18.49 5.15 -6.53
N ARG A 143 18.17 3.93 -6.06
CA ARG A 143 18.90 2.67 -6.33
C ARG A 143 18.21 1.80 -7.38
N LEU A 144 17.03 2.19 -7.84
CA LEU A 144 16.28 1.44 -8.84
C LEU A 144 16.91 1.62 -10.23
N THR A 145 17.54 0.55 -10.74
CA THR A 145 18.04 0.52 -12.11
C THR A 145 16.98 -0.07 -13.04
N GLU A 146 17.10 0.20 -14.34
CA GLU A 146 16.17 -0.32 -15.35
C GLU A 146 16.12 -1.86 -15.34
N GLU A 147 17.26 -2.52 -15.09
CA GLU A 147 17.31 -3.97 -14.98
C GLU A 147 16.55 -4.50 -13.75
N VAL A 148 16.64 -3.80 -12.61
CA VAL A 148 15.93 -4.18 -11.39
C VAL A 148 14.43 -3.88 -11.51
N GLU A 149 14.07 -2.77 -12.15
CA GLU A 149 12.67 -2.43 -12.45
C GLU A 149 12.05 -3.50 -13.36
N ALA A 150 12.76 -3.95 -14.40
CA ALA A 150 12.31 -5.03 -15.28
C ALA A 150 12.15 -6.37 -14.53
N GLU A 151 13.10 -6.72 -13.65
CA GLU A 151 13.00 -7.92 -12.81
C GLU A 151 11.76 -7.88 -11.90
N VAL A 152 11.49 -6.74 -11.28
CA VAL A 152 10.30 -6.56 -10.45
C VAL A 152 9.01 -6.61 -11.29
N ALA A 153 8.98 -5.96 -12.45
CA ALA A 153 7.83 -6.00 -13.35
C ALA A 153 7.51 -7.44 -13.80
N ASP A 154 8.53 -8.24 -14.11
CA ASP A 154 8.37 -9.66 -14.42
C ASP A 154 7.87 -10.47 -13.22
N ALA A 155 8.39 -10.22 -12.01
CA ALA A 155 7.89 -10.85 -10.79
C ALA A 155 6.41 -10.51 -10.52
N VAL A 156 6.01 -9.26 -10.73
CA VAL A 156 4.61 -8.81 -10.61
C VAL A 156 3.71 -9.57 -11.60
N ARG A 157 4.15 -9.73 -12.85
CA ARG A 157 3.41 -10.52 -13.85
C ARG A 157 3.26 -11.98 -13.42
N ILE A 158 4.36 -12.60 -12.99
CA ILE A 158 4.35 -14.00 -12.51
C ILE A 158 3.39 -14.19 -11.34
N HIS A 159 3.44 -13.32 -10.32
CA HIS A 159 2.54 -13.42 -9.16
C HIS A 159 1.09 -13.18 -9.54
N THR A 160 0.82 -12.26 -10.46
CA THR A 160 -0.55 -12.03 -10.97
C THR A 160 -1.08 -13.23 -11.74
N GLU A 161 -0.27 -13.83 -12.62
CA GLU A 161 -0.64 -15.04 -13.37
C GLU A 161 -0.85 -16.25 -12.45
N ASN A 162 -0.03 -16.39 -11.41
CA ASN A 162 -0.20 -17.42 -10.39
C ASN A 162 -1.51 -17.23 -9.62
N ALA A 163 -1.79 -16.02 -9.15
CA ALA A 163 -3.05 -15.69 -8.49
C ALA A 163 -4.25 -16.01 -9.39
N LYS A 164 -4.22 -15.62 -10.67
CA LYS A 164 -5.27 -15.97 -11.66
C LYS A 164 -5.45 -17.48 -11.80
N ARG A 165 -4.35 -18.25 -11.86
CA ARG A 165 -4.41 -19.72 -11.98
C ARG A 165 -5.01 -20.38 -10.73
N GLU A 166 -4.68 -19.87 -9.55
CA GLU A 166 -5.29 -20.34 -8.30
C GLU A 166 -6.77 -19.93 -8.21
N ILE A 167 -7.15 -18.75 -8.73
CA ILE A 167 -8.57 -18.36 -8.88
C ILE A 167 -9.33 -19.32 -9.81
N GLU A 168 -8.74 -19.75 -10.94
CA GLU A 168 -9.36 -20.77 -11.81
C GLU A 168 -9.54 -22.10 -11.10
N THR A 169 -8.55 -22.50 -10.29
CA THR A 169 -8.60 -23.74 -9.51
C THR A 169 -9.69 -23.64 -8.44
N LEU A 170 -9.71 -22.53 -7.72
CA LEU A 170 -10.74 -22.20 -6.72
C LEU A 170 -12.13 -22.15 -7.36
N ARG A 171 -12.29 -21.67 -8.60
CA ARG A 171 -13.59 -21.62 -9.28
C ARG A 171 -14.20 -23.00 -9.50
N ALA A 172 -13.37 -24.04 -9.64
CA ALA A 172 -13.82 -25.42 -9.73
C ALA A 172 -14.29 -25.99 -8.37
N GLU A 173 -13.81 -25.44 -7.26
CA GLU A 173 -14.11 -25.86 -5.89
C GLU A 173 -15.26 -25.04 -5.28
N ASP A 174 -15.16 -23.72 -5.36
CA ASP A 174 -16.11 -22.72 -4.86
C ASP A 174 -16.13 -21.48 -5.79
N ALA A 175 -17.18 -21.38 -6.62
CA ALA A 175 -17.33 -20.29 -7.58
C ALA A 175 -17.58 -18.92 -6.93
N ASP A 176 -18.23 -18.88 -5.77
CA ASP A 176 -18.49 -17.63 -5.04
C ASP A 176 -17.18 -17.08 -4.47
N GLU A 177 -16.38 -17.96 -3.86
CA GLU A 177 -15.08 -17.63 -3.28
C GLU A 177 -14.07 -17.20 -4.36
N ALA A 178 -14.07 -17.86 -5.52
CA ALA A 178 -13.27 -17.44 -6.68
C ALA A 178 -13.66 -16.05 -7.21
N THR A 179 -14.95 -15.74 -7.21
CA THR A 179 -15.44 -14.42 -7.63
C THR A 179 -15.00 -13.34 -6.62
N ILE A 180 -15.09 -13.62 -5.32
CA ILE A 180 -14.59 -12.73 -4.26
C ILE A 180 -13.08 -12.52 -4.40
N ALA A 181 -12.31 -13.59 -4.63
CA ALA A 181 -10.87 -13.53 -4.84
C ALA A 181 -10.49 -12.68 -6.06
N SER A 182 -11.23 -12.83 -7.16
CA SER A 182 -11.06 -12.02 -8.36
C SER A 182 -11.32 -10.53 -8.10
N ILE A 183 -12.41 -10.20 -7.39
CA ILE A 183 -12.72 -8.82 -7.01
C ILE A 183 -11.60 -8.23 -6.15
N ALA A 184 -11.10 -8.99 -5.17
CA ALA A 184 -10.03 -8.53 -4.28
C ALA A 184 -8.71 -8.31 -5.03
N LEU A 185 -8.33 -9.23 -5.92
CA LEU A 185 -7.15 -9.10 -6.78
C LEU A 185 -7.29 -7.88 -7.69
N ASP A 186 -8.37 -7.79 -8.47
CA ASP A 186 -8.59 -6.68 -9.42
C ASP A 186 -8.60 -5.32 -8.72
N THR A 187 -9.22 -5.23 -7.53
CA THR A 187 -9.21 -4.02 -6.70
C THR A 187 -7.80 -3.66 -6.23
N THR A 188 -7.00 -4.65 -5.86
CA THR A 188 -5.60 -4.44 -5.44
C THR A 188 -4.76 -3.94 -6.62
N LEU A 189 -4.88 -4.58 -7.79
CA LEU A 189 -4.17 -4.14 -9.00
C LEU A 189 -4.58 -2.71 -9.41
N GLU A 190 -5.85 -2.36 -9.26
CA GLU A 190 -6.36 -1.02 -9.52
C GLU A 190 -5.72 0.04 -8.61
N VAL A 191 -5.70 -0.20 -7.30
CA VAL A 191 -5.12 0.74 -6.33
C VAL A 191 -3.62 0.91 -6.60
N GLN A 192 -2.90 -0.20 -6.81
CA GLN A 192 -1.47 -0.16 -7.05
C GLN A 192 -1.13 0.56 -8.37
N SER A 193 -1.88 0.31 -9.47
CA SER A 193 -1.66 0.97 -10.75
C SER A 193 -1.90 2.47 -10.65
N THR A 194 -2.97 2.85 -9.94
CA THR A 194 -3.29 4.26 -9.72
C THR A 194 -2.25 4.94 -8.85
N SER A 195 -1.76 4.31 -7.78
CA SER A 195 -0.70 4.86 -6.93
C SER A 195 0.61 5.05 -7.69
N LEU A 196 1.02 4.06 -8.50
CA LEU A 196 2.24 4.17 -9.33
C LEU A 196 2.15 5.27 -10.40
N LYS A 197 0.94 5.58 -10.88
CA LYS A 197 0.68 6.69 -11.82
C LYS A 197 0.45 8.02 -11.11
N GLY A 198 0.06 8.03 -9.83
CA GLY A 198 -0.14 9.25 -9.04
C GLY A 198 1.13 10.10 -8.98
N ASP A 199 2.28 9.43 -8.90
CA ASP A 199 3.63 10.03 -9.02
C ASP A 199 3.83 10.80 -10.36
N ASP A 200 3.04 10.51 -11.39
CA ASP A 200 3.16 11.17 -12.69
C ASP A 200 2.60 12.59 -12.69
N VAL A 201 1.63 12.94 -11.84
CA VAL A 201 0.87 14.20 -11.97
C VAL A 201 1.59 15.39 -11.32
N GLU A 202 2.20 15.22 -10.14
CA GLU A 202 2.98 16.30 -9.52
C GLU A 202 4.28 16.58 -10.28
N VAL A 203 4.96 15.52 -10.76
CA VAL A 203 6.24 15.66 -11.49
C VAL A 203 6.03 16.19 -12.91
N ALA A 204 4.96 15.78 -13.62
CA ALA A 204 4.63 16.30 -14.94
C ALA A 204 4.24 17.79 -14.93
N ARG A 205 3.72 18.30 -13.80
CA ARG A 205 3.42 19.73 -13.66
C ARG A 205 4.67 20.60 -13.48
N MET A 206 5.77 20.01 -13.00
CA MET A 206 7.01 20.72 -12.68
C MET A 206 8.05 20.68 -13.81
N MET A 207 8.08 19.64 -14.65
CA MET A 207 9.13 19.44 -15.65
C MET A 207 8.56 19.12 -17.04
N ALA A 208 8.20 20.15 -17.79
CA ALA A 208 8.18 20.06 -19.24
C ALA A 208 9.64 20.08 -19.73
N VAL A 209 10.34 18.94 -19.72
CA VAL A 209 11.54 18.62 -20.54
C VAL A 209 12.09 17.22 -20.19
N THR A 210 12.20 16.37 -21.22
CA THR A 210 12.91 15.07 -21.34
C THR A 210 12.23 13.80 -20.81
N GLU A 211 12.08 12.82 -21.71
CA GLU A 211 11.84 11.39 -21.44
C GLU A 211 12.98 10.80 -20.58
N VAL A 212 12.99 11.10 -19.28
CA VAL A 212 13.74 10.29 -18.32
C VAL A 212 12.83 9.12 -17.95
N SER A 213 13.31 7.89 -18.21
CA SER A 213 12.64 6.66 -17.80
C SER A 213 12.28 6.77 -16.32
N ARG A 214 10.98 6.75 -16.04
CA ARG A 214 10.45 6.96 -14.69
C ARG A 214 10.63 5.67 -13.90
N PRO A 215 10.99 5.77 -12.60
CA PRO A 215 11.51 4.63 -11.85
C PRO A 215 10.55 3.43 -11.77
N VAL A 216 9.24 3.59 -11.98
CA VAL A 216 8.26 2.49 -11.84
C VAL A 216 7.29 2.34 -13.03
N SER A 217 7.65 2.91 -14.19
CA SER A 217 6.80 2.89 -15.38
C SER A 217 6.55 1.49 -15.96
N LEU A 218 7.55 0.61 -15.92
CA LEU A 218 7.42 -0.78 -16.39
C LEU A 218 6.50 -1.59 -15.49
N ILE A 219 6.56 -1.33 -14.18
CA ILE A 219 5.70 -1.99 -13.18
C ILE A 219 4.25 -1.56 -13.37
N ALA A 220 3.99 -0.25 -13.55
CA ALA A 220 2.65 0.26 -13.84
C ALA A 220 2.07 -0.34 -15.14
N THR A 221 2.91 -0.48 -16.17
CA THR A 221 2.52 -1.11 -17.44
C THR A 221 2.19 -2.59 -17.27
N ALA A 222 3.03 -3.36 -16.57
CA ALA A 222 2.80 -4.78 -16.30
C ALA A 222 1.50 -5.02 -15.52
N LEU A 223 1.15 -4.08 -14.64
CA LEU A 223 -0.06 -4.12 -13.84
C LEU A 223 -1.32 -3.85 -14.69
N ASP A 224 -1.26 -2.86 -15.59
CA ASP A 224 -2.33 -2.57 -16.53
C ASP A 224 -2.56 -3.70 -17.54
N GLU A 225 -1.48 -4.28 -18.07
CA GLU A 225 -1.53 -5.49 -18.92
C GLU A 225 -2.27 -6.62 -18.21
N SER A 226 -1.89 -6.86 -16.94
CA SER A 226 -2.48 -7.91 -16.13
C SER A 226 -3.97 -7.66 -15.83
N ARG A 227 -4.39 -6.40 -15.66
CA ARG A 227 -5.82 -6.03 -15.50
C ARG A 227 -6.62 -6.27 -16.78
N GLY A 228 -6.09 -5.88 -17.94
CA GLY A 228 -6.78 -6.00 -19.23
C GLY A 228 -7.12 -7.45 -19.61
N GLU A 229 -6.33 -8.41 -19.13
CA GLU A 229 -6.61 -9.84 -19.32
C GLU A 229 -7.71 -10.39 -18.38
N SER A 230 -7.94 -9.75 -17.22
CA SER A 230 -8.93 -10.22 -16.23
C SER A 230 -10.39 -9.98 -16.67
N GLU A 231 -10.66 -8.97 -17.50
CA GLU A 231 -12.03 -8.62 -17.92
C GLU A 231 -12.75 -9.77 -18.66
N VAL A 232 -12.01 -10.67 -19.30
CA VAL A 232 -12.56 -11.75 -20.14
C VAL A 232 -13.13 -12.92 -19.31
N VAL A 233 -12.82 -13.00 -18.00
CA VAL A 233 -13.20 -14.13 -17.13
C VAL A 233 -14.36 -13.81 -16.17
N ASN A 234 -14.78 -12.54 -16.10
CA ASN A 234 -15.80 -12.03 -15.16
C ASN A 234 -17.25 -12.38 -15.55
N ALA A 235 -17.51 -13.60 -16.03
CA ALA A 235 -18.83 -14.07 -16.40
C ALA A 235 -19.77 -14.27 -15.18
N SER A 236 -20.35 -13.16 -14.72
CA SER A 236 -21.79 -12.97 -14.50
C SER A 236 -22.51 -13.67 -13.33
N THR A 237 -21.86 -13.97 -12.20
CA THR A 237 -22.61 -14.28 -10.97
C THR A 237 -22.09 -13.49 -9.77
N THR A 238 -22.92 -12.61 -9.21
CA THR A 238 -22.66 -12.03 -7.89
C THR A 238 -22.48 -13.18 -6.88
N PRO A 239 -21.54 -13.13 -5.92
CA PRO A 239 -21.39 -14.19 -4.93
C PRO A 239 -22.61 -14.29 -3.99
N ALA A 240 -22.78 -15.41 -3.29
CA ALA A 240 -23.84 -15.54 -2.27
C ALA A 240 -23.70 -14.50 -1.14
N TYR A 241 -24.84 -14.03 -0.63
CA TYR A 241 -24.90 -13.03 0.44
C TYR A 241 -24.08 -13.43 1.68
N SER A 242 -24.20 -14.67 2.13
CA SER A 242 -23.50 -15.18 3.31
C SER A 242 -21.98 -15.19 3.17
N LYS A 243 -21.46 -15.47 1.97
CA LYS A 243 -20.03 -15.43 1.67
C LYS A 243 -19.51 -13.99 1.62
N LEU A 244 -20.29 -13.08 1.01
CA LEU A 244 -19.96 -11.66 0.96
C LEU A 244 -19.90 -11.04 2.37
N ILE A 245 -20.93 -11.25 3.20
CA ILE A 245 -20.95 -10.65 4.53
C ILE A 245 -19.83 -11.20 5.42
N ALA A 246 -19.57 -12.52 5.37
CA ALA A 246 -18.46 -13.11 6.12
C ALA A 246 -17.11 -12.50 5.70
N ARG A 247 -16.91 -12.26 4.41
CA ARG A 247 -15.69 -11.62 3.91
C ARG A 247 -15.59 -10.16 4.33
N VAL A 248 -16.69 -9.43 4.25
CA VAL A 248 -16.74 -8.03 4.70
C VAL A 248 -16.43 -7.94 6.20
N GLU A 249 -16.95 -8.84 7.03
CA GLU A 249 -16.63 -8.92 8.47
C GLU A 249 -15.15 -9.22 8.75
N GLN A 250 -14.55 -10.11 7.95
CA GLN A 250 -13.11 -10.38 8.04
C GLN A 250 -12.29 -9.13 7.68
N ASN A 251 -12.65 -8.45 6.59
CA ASN A 251 -11.96 -7.24 6.14
C ASN A 251 -12.13 -6.08 7.13
N THR A 252 -13.32 -5.87 7.71
CA THR A 252 -13.51 -4.84 8.73
C THR A 252 -12.71 -5.13 9.98
N THR A 253 -12.63 -6.40 10.41
CA THR A 253 -11.73 -6.81 11.50
C THR A 253 -10.29 -6.45 11.18
N ARG A 254 -9.84 -6.74 9.95
CA ARG A 254 -8.48 -6.40 9.50
C ARG A 254 -8.22 -4.90 9.47
N ILE A 255 -9.19 -4.10 9.03
CA ILE A 255 -9.11 -2.63 9.06
C ILE A 255 -8.92 -2.13 10.48
N TYR A 256 -9.66 -2.67 11.44
CA TYR A 256 -9.49 -2.30 12.85
C TYR A 256 -8.09 -2.61 13.39
N GLU A 257 -7.54 -3.78 13.08
CA GLU A 257 -6.18 -4.13 13.45
C GLU A 257 -5.14 -3.17 12.86
N LEU A 258 -5.27 -2.85 11.57
CA LEU A 258 -4.35 -1.95 10.87
C LEU A 258 -4.46 -0.52 11.42
N ARG A 259 -5.69 -0.07 11.71
CA ARG A 259 -5.92 1.27 12.26
C ARG A 259 -5.29 1.41 13.63
N ASP A 260 -5.46 0.40 14.47
CA ASP A 260 -4.90 0.40 15.82
C ASP A 260 -3.36 0.39 15.78
N GLN A 261 -2.75 -0.28 14.79
CA GLN A 261 -1.30 -0.19 14.54
C GLN A 261 -0.88 1.20 14.05
N LEU A 262 -1.63 1.79 13.11
CA LEU A 262 -1.34 3.13 12.59
C LEU A 262 -1.46 4.20 13.67
N ARG A 263 -2.33 4.03 14.66
CA ARG A 263 -2.52 4.99 15.76
C ARG A 263 -1.23 5.28 16.55
N GLU A 264 -0.28 4.35 16.55
CA GLU A 264 1.01 4.52 17.23
C GLU A 264 2.02 5.37 16.42
N VAL A 265 1.82 5.48 15.10
CA VAL A 265 2.84 5.97 14.15
C VAL A 265 2.36 7.18 13.32
N ALA A 266 1.06 7.25 13.00
CA ALA A 266 0.51 8.20 12.04
C ALA A 266 0.06 9.54 12.68
N PRO A 267 0.12 10.66 11.94
CA PRO A 267 -0.46 11.95 12.34
C PRO A 267 -1.96 11.88 12.64
N THR A 268 -2.44 12.74 13.54
CA THR A 268 -3.86 12.75 13.96
C THR A 268 -4.85 13.09 12.83
N ALA A 269 -4.41 13.82 11.80
CA ALA A 269 -5.25 14.19 10.66
C ALA A 269 -5.57 12.98 9.76
N GLU A 270 -4.55 12.22 9.38
CA GLU A 270 -4.69 10.98 8.58
C GLU A 270 -5.54 9.94 9.31
N LEU A 271 -5.35 9.79 10.63
CA LEU A 271 -6.19 8.90 11.44
C LEU A 271 -7.67 9.34 11.44
N GLY A 272 -7.94 10.65 11.48
CA GLY A 272 -9.31 11.18 11.39
C GLY A 272 -9.96 10.88 10.05
N GLU A 273 -9.19 10.92 8.96
CA GLU A 273 -9.68 10.54 7.64
C GLU A 273 -9.98 9.04 7.53
N VAL A 274 -9.09 8.19 8.02
CA VAL A 274 -9.31 6.74 8.09
C VAL A 274 -10.55 6.42 8.91
N ASP A 275 -10.69 7.01 10.11
CA ASP A 275 -11.87 6.82 10.96
C ASP A 275 -13.17 7.24 10.25
N ARG A 276 -13.14 8.34 9.48
CA ARG A 276 -14.30 8.77 8.68
C ARG A 276 -14.69 7.72 7.64
N ARG A 277 -13.73 7.08 6.96
CA ARG A 277 -13.99 6.04 5.95
C ARG A 277 -14.47 4.74 6.58
N VAL A 278 -13.93 4.38 7.74
CA VAL A 278 -14.43 3.23 8.52
C VAL A 278 -15.90 3.43 8.85
N ALA A 279 -16.29 4.61 9.36
CA ALA A 279 -17.67 4.91 9.67
C ALA A 279 -18.60 4.86 8.44
N ASP A 280 -18.13 5.29 7.27
CA ASP A 280 -18.89 5.16 6.01
C ASP A 280 -19.10 3.71 5.59
N ILE A 281 -18.05 2.89 5.71
CA ILE A 281 -18.12 1.46 5.44
C ILE A 281 -19.13 0.79 6.38
N GLU A 282 -19.09 1.07 7.67
CA GLU A 282 -20.03 0.50 8.64
C GLU A 282 -21.49 0.89 8.36
N ARG A 283 -21.71 2.14 7.95
CA ARG A 283 -23.04 2.59 7.55
C ARG A 283 -23.51 1.86 6.29
N ALA A 284 -22.66 1.74 5.28
CA ALA A 284 -22.97 1.00 4.05
C ALA A 284 -23.25 -0.49 4.32
N ILE A 285 -22.51 -1.12 5.24
CA ILE A 285 -22.79 -2.49 5.70
C ILE A 285 -24.18 -2.56 6.33
N SER A 286 -24.49 -1.65 7.24
CA SER A 286 -25.77 -1.62 7.94
C SER A 286 -26.95 -1.43 6.97
N GLU A 287 -26.79 -0.56 5.98
CA GLU A 287 -27.76 -0.33 4.91
C GLU A 287 -27.95 -1.58 4.04
N ALA A 288 -26.86 -2.24 3.63
CA ALA A 288 -26.92 -3.48 2.86
C ALA A 288 -27.61 -4.62 3.63
N VAL A 289 -27.32 -4.76 4.93
CA VAL A 289 -27.95 -5.75 5.81
C VAL A 289 -29.45 -5.48 5.98
N ALA A 290 -29.84 -4.21 6.14
CA ALA A 290 -31.26 -3.84 6.20
C ALA A 290 -31.98 -4.11 4.87
N MET A 291 -31.33 -3.80 3.74
CA MET A 291 -31.84 -4.04 2.40
C MET A 291 -32.04 -5.53 2.10
N ALA A 292 -31.21 -6.41 2.66
CA ALA A 292 -31.26 -7.85 2.41
C ALA A 292 -32.60 -8.51 2.78
N VAL A 293 -33.40 -7.87 3.64
CA VAL A 293 -34.74 -8.35 4.03
C VAL A 293 -35.73 -8.28 2.86
N ASP A 294 -35.69 -7.19 2.09
CA ASP A 294 -36.66 -6.88 1.06
C ASP A 294 -36.10 -7.04 -0.37
N ASP A 295 -34.79 -6.83 -0.55
CA ASP A 295 -34.07 -6.95 -1.81
C ASP A 295 -32.67 -7.57 -1.60
N GLU A 296 -32.62 -8.90 -1.58
CA GLU A 296 -31.34 -9.63 -1.46
C GLU A 296 -30.39 -9.34 -2.64
N VAL A 297 -30.92 -9.11 -3.85
CA VAL A 297 -30.08 -8.86 -5.03
C VAL A 297 -29.42 -7.48 -4.92
N GLY A 298 -30.17 -6.46 -4.52
CA GLY A 298 -29.65 -5.13 -4.20
C GLY A 298 -28.61 -5.18 -3.08
N ALA A 299 -28.90 -5.90 -1.99
CA ALA A 299 -27.98 -6.07 -0.87
C ALA A 299 -26.66 -6.73 -1.28
N ARG A 300 -26.70 -7.77 -2.13
CA ARG A 300 -25.48 -8.42 -2.63
C ARG A 300 -24.63 -7.49 -3.49
N LYS A 301 -25.23 -6.64 -4.31
CA LYS A 301 -24.49 -5.62 -5.08
C LYS A 301 -23.84 -4.59 -4.16
N SER A 302 -24.60 -4.10 -3.17
CA SER A 302 -24.08 -3.17 -2.18
C SER A 302 -22.91 -3.78 -1.37
N LEU A 303 -23.01 -5.06 -0.99
CA LEU A 303 -21.91 -5.75 -0.31
C LEU A 303 -20.66 -5.94 -1.19
N VAL A 304 -20.81 -6.08 -2.52
CA VAL A 304 -19.64 -6.08 -3.42
C VAL A 304 -18.96 -4.71 -3.43
N GLU A 305 -19.72 -3.61 -3.47
CA GLU A 305 -19.16 -2.27 -3.38
C GLU A 305 -18.46 -2.02 -2.03
N VAL A 306 -19.08 -2.47 -0.93
CA VAL A 306 -18.47 -2.43 0.41
C VAL A 306 -17.18 -3.26 0.44
N LEU A 307 -17.19 -4.47 -0.10
CA LEU A 307 -16.02 -5.33 -0.17
C LEU A 307 -14.86 -4.62 -0.90
N GLN A 308 -15.12 -4.02 -2.06
CA GLN A 308 -14.13 -3.23 -2.79
C GLN A 308 -13.61 -2.06 -1.95
N ARG A 309 -14.49 -1.29 -1.30
CA ARG A 309 -14.09 -0.17 -0.42
C ARG A 309 -13.22 -0.63 0.74
N THR A 310 -13.57 -1.74 1.39
CA THR A 310 -12.75 -2.32 2.47
C THR A 310 -11.38 -2.75 1.95
N GLN A 311 -11.31 -3.38 0.78
CA GLN A 311 -10.04 -3.79 0.18
C GLN A 311 -9.16 -2.58 -0.16
N ARG A 312 -9.74 -1.53 -0.77
CA ARG A 312 -9.02 -0.29 -1.07
C ARG A 312 -8.45 0.35 0.19
N LEU A 313 -9.24 0.41 1.27
CA LEU A 313 -8.79 0.95 2.55
C LEU A 313 -7.68 0.09 3.18
N ILE A 314 -7.78 -1.23 3.12
CA ILE A 314 -6.71 -2.14 3.59
C ILE A 314 -5.41 -1.85 2.85
N VAL A 315 -5.45 -1.81 1.51
CA VAL A 315 -4.24 -1.56 0.69
C VAL A 315 -3.62 -0.21 1.02
N PHE A 316 -4.46 0.83 1.16
CA PHE A 316 -4.02 2.17 1.57
C PHE A 316 -3.32 2.15 2.94
N MET A 317 -3.89 1.46 3.93
CA MET A 317 -3.36 1.43 5.30
C MET A 317 -2.12 0.53 5.46
N THR A 318 -1.94 -0.46 4.60
CA THR A 318 -0.78 -1.36 4.64
C THR A 318 0.46 -0.77 3.99
N GLU A 319 0.29 0.16 3.05
CA GLU A 319 1.38 0.67 2.22
C GLU A 319 1.60 2.16 2.52
N ILE A 320 2.55 2.45 3.42
CA ILE A 320 2.83 3.81 3.93
C ILE A 320 3.12 4.81 2.81
N GLU A 321 3.75 4.38 1.70
CA GLU A 321 4.02 5.27 0.56
C GLU A 321 2.78 5.49 -0.33
N VAL A 322 1.75 4.62 -0.28
CA VAL A 322 0.46 4.89 -0.96
C VAL A 322 -0.23 6.08 -0.30
N SER A 323 -0.16 6.21 1.03
CA SER A 323 -0.68 7.39 1.73
C SER A 323 0.11 8.68 1.48
N GLU A 324 1.37 8.59 1.09
CA GLU A 324 2.19 9.77 0.77
C GLU A 324 1.98 10.30 -0.65
N THR A 325 1.62 9.41 -1.59
CA THR A 325 1.57 9.72 -3.03
C THR A 325 0.18 10.06 -3.54
N VAL A 326 -0.87 9.51 -2.93
CA VAL A 326 -2.25 9.70 -3.37
C VAL A 326 -3.19 9.84 -2.18
N ASP A 327 -3.97 10.92 -2.19
CA ASP A 327 -4.99 11.18 -1.16
C ASP A 327 -5.98 10.01 -1.05
N ILE A 328 -6.31 9.63 0.18
CA ILE A 328 -7.28 8.58 0.51
C ILE A 328 -8.64 8.80 -0.19
N GLU A 329 -9.00 10.04 -0.46
CA GLU A 329 -10.23 10.42 -1.16
C GLU A 329 -10.31 9.84 -2.58
N THR A 330 -9.16 9.66 -3.23
CA THR A 330 -9.07 9.07 -4.58
C THR A 330 -9.50 7.60 -4.57
N TYR A 331 -9.22 6.87 -3.49
CA TYR A 331 -9.48 5.43 -3.40
C TYR A 331 -10.77 5.09 -2.67
N VAL A 332 -11.04 5.80 -1.57
CA VAL A 332 -12.18 5.56 -0.71
C VAL A 332 -12.83 6.92 -0.43
N PRO A 333 -13.64 7.41 -1.39
CA PRO A 333 -14.28 8.70 -1.27
C PRO A 333 -15.28 8.70 -0.12
N VAL A 334 -15.37 9.84 0.57
CA VAL A 334 -16.31 10.01 1.69
C VAL A 334 -17.74 9.96 1.17
N VAL A 335 -18.58 9.18 1.86
CA VAL A 335 -20.02 9.18 1.61
C VAL A 335 -20.67 10.15 2.59
N LEU A 336 -21.22 11.24 2.06
CA LEU A 336 -21.90 12.24 2.87
C LEU A 336 -23.22 11.69 3.46
N THR A 337 -23.44 11.93 4.75
CA THR A 337 -24.72 11.62 5.40
C THR A 337 -25.82 12.57 4.95
N SER A 338 -27.08 12.22 5.24
CA SER A 338 -28.21 13.12 4.97
C SER A 338 -28.10 14.43 5.74
N GLU A 339 -27.58 14.39 6.97
CA GLU A 339 -27.33 15.54 7.82
C GLU A 339 -26.21 16.42 7.25
N GLU A 340 -25.08 15.82 6.85
CA GLU A 340 -23.96 16.54 6.22
C GLU A 340 -24.39 17.20 4.91
N LYS A 341 -25.18 16.48 4.08
CA LYS A 341 -25.76 17.04 2.86
C LYS A 341 -26.66 18.24 3.16
N GLN A 342 -27.49 18.17 4.20
CA GLN A 342 -28.35 19.28 4.61
C GLN A 342 -27.56 20.48 5.11
N GLU A 343 -26.47 20.25 5.85
CA GLU A 343 -25.58 21.31 6.32
C GLU A 343 -24.85 21.99 5.15
N ILE A 344 -24.36 21.22 4.17
CA ILE A 344 -23.79 21.75 2.93
C ILE A 344 -24.84 22.54 2.16
N ILE A 345 -26.06 22.02 1.98
CA ILE A 345 -27.14 22.75 1.32
C ILE A 345 -27.42 24.08 2.03
N ALA A 346 -27.51 24.07 3.35
CA ALA A 346 -27.79 25.26 4.15
C ALA A 346 -26.67 26.30 4.04
N SER A 347 -25.41 25.87 4.15
CA SER A 347 -24.24 26.74 4.06
C SER A 347 -24.03 27.27 2.64
N SER A 348 -24.13 26.45 1.60
CA SER A 348 -24.05 26.86 0.19
C SER A 348 -25.19 27.83 -0.19
N THR A 349 -26.42 27.56 0.26
CA THR A 349 -27.56 28.48 0.03
C THR A 349 -27.33 29.83 0.72
N LYS A 350 -26.73 29.81 1.93
CA LYS A 350 -26.33 31.05 2.61
C LYS A 350 -25.23 31.78 1.84
N ALA A 351 -24.19 31.09 1.38
CA ALA A 351 -23.09 31.69 0.64
C ALA A 351 -23.57 32.39 -0.66
N VAL A 352 -24.45 31.75 -1.43
CA VAL A 352 -25.04 32.38 -2.63
C VAL A 352 -25.87 33.62 -2.27
N ARG A 353 -26.63 33.58 -1.17
CA ARG A 353 -27.38 34.75 -0.69
C ARG A 353 -26.45 35.89 -0.31
N ASP A 354 -25.38 35.60 0.42
CA ASP A 354 -24.39 36.59 0.84
C ASP A 354 -23.70 37.21 -0.40
N MET A 355 -23.39 36.41 -1.43
CA MET A 355 -22.83 36.90 -2.70
C MET A 355 -23.83 37.80 -3.47
N MET A 356 -25.11 37.45 -3.49
CA MET A 356 -26.15 38.29 -4.08
C MET A 356 -26.29 39.64 -3.36
N GLU A 357 -26.11 39.66 -2.03
CA GLU A 357 -26.12 40.89 -1.24
C GLU A 357 -24.93 41.79 -1.60
N ILE A 358 -23.72 41.23 -1.71
CA ILE A 358 -22.51 41.95 -2.14
C ILE A 358 -22.69 42.55 -3.54
N VAL A 359 -23.21 41.76 -4.50
CA VAL A 359 -23.51 42.25 -5.85
C VAL A 359 -24.52 43.40 -5.80
N THR A 360 -25.56 43.29 -4.96
CA THR A 360 -26.59 44.33 -4.82
C THR A 360 -26.02 45.63 -4.25
N GLU A 361 -25.12 45.54 -3.26
CA GLU A 361 -24.45 46.70 -2.69
C GLU A 361 -23.57 47.40 -3.73
N ARG A 362 -22.76 46.65 -4.48
CA ARG A 362 -21.87 47.20 -5.52
C ARG A 362 -22.61 47.80 -6.70
N LEU A 363 -23.80 47.30 -7.03
CA LEU A 363 -24.65 47.85 -8.09
C LEU A 363 -25.06 49.31 -7.82
N VAL A 364 -25.12 49.74 -6.55
CA VAL A 364 -25.50 51.12 -6.18
C VAL A 364 -24.43 52.14 -6.59
N THR A 365 -23.18 51.71 -6.74
CA THR A 365 -22.03 52.57 -7.03
C THR A 365 -21.64 52.59 -8.52
N VAL A 366 -22.43 51.97 -9.39
CA VAL A 366 -22.13 51.88 -10.83
C VAL A 366 -22.67 53.09 -11.58
N ASP A 367 -21.79 53.86 -12.20
CA ASP A 367 -22.15 55.06 -12.99
C ASP A 367 -22.35 54.75 -14.49
N ASP A 368 -21.73 53.68 -15.01
CA ASP A 368 -21.84 53.28 -16.41
C ASP A 368 -23.14 52.47 -16.66
N GLN A 369 -24.06 53.05 -17.43
CA GLN A 369 -25.35 52.44 -17.75
C GLN A 369 -25.24 51.10 -18.49
N ALA A 370 -24.25 50.93 -19.38
CA ALA A 370 -24.08 49.68 -20.13
C ALA A 370 -23.55 48.55 -19.23
N LEU A 371 -22.73 48.91 -18.24
CA LEU A 371 -22.21 47.99 -17.23
C LEU A 371 -23.30 47.63 -16.22
N LEU A 372 -24.11 48.62 -15.80
CA LEU A 372 -25.26 48.44 -14.93
C LEU A 372 -26.30 47.48 -15.55
N ASP A 373 -26.65 47.66 -16.83
CA ASP A 373 -27.62 46.79 -17.52
C ASP A 373 -27.13 45.33 -17.58
N LYS A 374 -25.83 45.11 -17.81
CA LYS A 374 -25.22 43.77 -17.82
C LYS A 374 -25.18 43.15 -16.42
N ALA A 375 -24.80 43.93 -15.41
CA ALA A 375 -24.73 43.45 -14.04
C ALA A 375 -26.12 43.13 -13.48
N LEU A 376 -27.15 43.92 -13.81
CA LEU A 376 -28.55 43.62 -13.47
C LEU A 376 -29.06 42.35 -14.18
N ALA A 377 -28.68 42.12 -15.44
CA ALA A 377 -29.01 40.88 -16.15
C ALA A 377 -28.35 39.67 -15.47
N GLY A 378 -27.08 39.80 -15.07
CA GLY A 378 -26.36 38.79 -14.29
C GLY A 378 -27.01 38.52 -12.93
N GLN A 379 -27.35 39.57 -12.16
CA GLN A 379 -28.03 39.45 -10.87
C GLN A 379 -29.37 38.71 -11.01
N LYS A 380 -30.14 39.00 -12.07
CA LYS A 380 -31.40 38.30 -12.34
C LYS A 380 -31.19 36.82 -12.67
N ALA A 381 -30.15 36.50 -13.43
CA ALA A 381 -29.78 35.12 -13.72
C ALA A 381 -29.32 34.37 -12.45
N LEU A 382 -28.54 35.03 -11.60
CA LEU A 382 -28.09 34.50 -10.31
C LEU A 382 -29.28 34.26 -9.35
N ALA A 383 -30.26 35.17 -9.32
CA ALA A 383 -31.49 34.97 -8.56
C ALA A 383 -32.31 33.77 -9.06
N ALA A 384 -32.38 33.57 -10.38
CA ALA A 384 -33.05 32.41 -10.96
C ALA A 384 -32.30 31.09 -10.65
N LEU A 385 -30.96 31.11 -10.61
CA LEU A 385 -30.17 29.96 -10.16
C LEU A 385 -30.41 29.65 -8.68
N SER A 386 -30.43 30.67 -7.82
CA SER A 386 -30.75 30.49 -6.39
C SER A 386 -32.14 29.88 -6.16
N GLU A 387 -33.14 30.29 -6.93
CA GLU A 387 -34.49 29.69 -6.87
C GLU A 387 -34.49 28.23 -7.34
N ARG A 388 -33.76 27.92 -8.42
CA ARG A 388 -33.58 26.54 -8.89
C ARG A 388 -32.89 25.67 -7.83
N MET A 389 -31.80 26.17 -7.22
CA MET A 389 -31.11 25.48 -6.13
C MET A 389 -32.07 25.16 -4.98
N ALA A 390 -32.90 26.13 -4.56
CA ALA A 390 -33.89 25.92 -3.50
C ALA A 390 -34.94 24.86 -3.88
N SER A 391 -35.34 24.81 -5.15
CA SER A 391 -36.31 23.81 -5.66
C SER A 391 -35.72 22.41 -5.83
N THR A 392 -34.40 22.30 -5.95
CA THR A 392 -33.68 21.05 -6.22
C THR A 392 -32.90 20.55 -5.01
N SER A 393 -33.10 21.12 -3.83
CA SER A 393 -32.40 20.71 -2.59
C SER A 393 -32.61 19.25 -2.19
N ALA A 394 -33.61 18.55 -2.76
CA ALA A 394 -33.83 17.12 -2.56
C ALA A 394 -32.88 16.24 -3.39
N ASP A 395 -32.34 16.75 -4.49
CA ASP A 395 -31.34 16.09 -5.33
C ASP A 395 -29.99 16.80 -5.12
N PHE A 396 -29.17 16.21 -4.25
CA PHE A 396 -27.90 16.80 -3.82
C PHE A 396 -26.92 17.00 -4.98
N GLU A 397 -26.87 16.09 -5.96
CA GLU A 397 -25.94 16.18 -7.08
C GLU A 397 -26.30 17.37 -7.99
N THR A 398 -27.58 17.48 -8.36
CA THR A 398 -28.06 18.62 -9.13
C THR A 398 -27.95 19.93 -8.33
N PHE A 399 -28.14 19.90 -7.01
CA PHE A 399 -27.92 21.07 -6.16
C PHE A 399 -26.47 21.56 -6.22
N VAL A 400 -25.49 20.65 -6.11
CA VAL A 400 -24.06 21.00 -6.17
C VAL A 400 -23.69 21.61 -7.52
N ALA A 401 -24.15 21.02 -8.63
CA ALA A 401 -23.90 21.58 -9.96
C ALA A 401 -24.46 23.00 -10.13
N LEU A 402 -25.67 23.25 -9.61
CA LEU A 402 -26.28 24.59 -9.63
C LEU A 402 -25.56 25.58 -8.70
N TYR A 403 -25.05 25.11 -7.56
CA TYR A 403 -24.24 25.93 -6.66
C TYR A 403 -22.94 26.37 -7.34
N GLU A 404 -22.22 25.47 -8.01
CA GLU A 404 -21.01 25.80 -8.76
C GLU A 404 -21.29 26.83 -9.88
N GLU A 405 -22.38 26.64 -10.63
CA GLU A 405 -22.83 27.61 -11.65
C GLU A 405 -23.12 28.98 -11.03
N ALA A 406 -23.78 29.03 -9.86
CA ALA A 406 -24.09 30.27 -9.16
C ALA A 406 -22.82 30.98 -8.65
N VAL A 407 -21.83 30.23 -8.14
CA VAL A 407 -20.56 30.80 -7.68
C VAL A 407 -19.77 31.40 -8.84
N VAL A 408 -19.64 30.68 -9.97
CA VAL A 408 -18.96 31.18 -11.17
C VAL A 408 -19.65 32.44 -11.70
N MET A 409 -20.99 32.43 -11.78
CA MET A 409 -21.75 33.59 -12.25
C MET A 409 -21.58 34.80 -11.33
N ALA A 410 -21.58 34.59 -10.01
CA ALA A 410 -21.37 35.68 -9.07
C ALA A 410 -19.95 36.26 -9.17
N ALA A 411 -18.92 35.41 -9.35
CA ALA A 411 -17.55 35.85 -9.60
C ALA A 411 -17.42 36.64 -10.93
N ASP A 412 -18.12 36.23 -11.99
CA ASP A 412 -18.14 36.96 -13.27
C ASP A 412 -18.79 38.35 -13.12
N ILE A 413 -19.87 38.46 -12.34
CA ILE A 413 -20.52 39.74 -12.05
C ILE A 413 -19.58 40.63 -11.23
N GLU A 414 -18.93 40.09 -10.21
CA GLU A 414 -17.94 40.84 -9.43
C GLU A 414 -16.76 41.32 -10.29
N MET A 415 -16.23 40.48 -11.17
CA MET A 415 -15.17 40.86 -12.11
C MET A 415 -15.62 41.99 -13.04
N LEU A 416 -16.85 41.92 -13.56
CA LEU A 416 -17.42 42.97 -14.40
C LEU A 416 -17.56 44.30 -13.63
N LEU A 417 -17.98 44.24 -12.35
CA LEU A 417 -18.09 45.41 -11.49
C LEU A 417 -16.72 45.97 -11.08
N ALA A 418 -15.69 45.13 -10.95
CA ALA A 418 -14.33 45.54 -10.63
C ALA A 418 -13.61 46.28 -11.77
N GLN A 419 -14.01 46.06 -13.04
CA GLN A 419 -13.43 46.77 -14.20
C GLN A 419 -13.70 48.29 -14.19
N GLN A 420 -14.65 48.76 -13.38
CA GLN A 420 -14.95 50.18 -13.19
C GLN A 420 -13.86 50.92 -12.37
N GLU A 421 -13.04 50.21 -11.60
CA GLU A 421 -11.99 50.81 -10.75
C GLU A 421 -10.66 51.09 -11.48
N LEU A 422 -10.52 50.68 -12.75
CA LEU A 422 -9.31 50.98 -13.53
C LEU A 422 -9.48 52.29 -14.31
N PRO A 423 -8.61 53.30 -14.10
CA PRO A 423 -8.68 54.53 -14.88
C PRO A 423 -8.36 54.23 -16.35
N ILE A 424 -9.38 54.37 -17.20
CA ILE A 424 -9.22 54.33 -18.65
C ILE A 424 -8.48 55.61 -19.05
N VAL A 425 -7.17 55.50 -19.28
CA VAL A 425 -6.42 56.50 -20.05
C VAL A 425 -6.88 56.37 -21.50
N ILE A 426 -7.80 57.24 -21.91
CA ILE A 426 -8.16 57.39 -23.32
C ILE A 426 -7.11 58.30 -23.95
N ASP A 427 -6.22 57.74 -24.78
CA ASP A 427 -5.47 58.54 -25.75
C ASP A 427 -6.30 58.63 -27.04
N GLU A 428 -6.87 59.81 -27.23
CA GLU A 428 -7.59 60.25 -28.41
C GLU A 428 -6.59 60.62 -29.51
N VAL A 429 -6.51 59.87 -30.62
CA VAL A 429 -6.00 60.41 -31.88
C VAL A 429 -6.84 59.96 -33.06
N ALA A 430 -7.34 60.99 -33.75
CA ALA A 430 -8.18 60.98 -34.93
C ALA A 430 -7.49 60.44 -36.21
N THR A 431 -8.30 59.78 -37.03
CA THR A 431 -8.44 59.90 -38.50
C THR A 431 -7.17 59.92 -39.39
N SER A 432 -6.95 58.87 -40.20
CA SER A 432 -7.15 58.93 -41.68
C SER A 432 -6.56 57.73 -42.45
N SER A 433 -7.29 57.38 -43.51
CA SER A 433 -6.86 56.72 -44.75
C SER A 433 -6.47 55.23 -44.73
N SER A 434 -7.37 54.42 -45.30
CA SER A 434 -7.00 53.20 -46.02
C SER A 434 -6.06 53.51 -47.19
N LEU A 435 -5.11 52.63 -47.48
CA LEU A 435 -4.85 52.04 -48.80
C LEU A 435 -3.74 50.97 -48.67
N VAL A 436 -4.09 49.74 -49.07
CA VAL A 436 -3.31 48.78 -49.87
C VAL A 436 -2.02 48.18 -49.31
N ALA A 437 -2.05 46.85 -49.29
CA ALA A 437 -0.93 45.93 -49.08
C ALA A 437 0.27 46.17 -50.02
N THR A 438 1.48 45.89 -49.53
CA THR A 438 2.56 45.34 -50.34
C THR A 438 3.50 44.52 -49.46
N SER A 439 3.85 43.38 -50.02
CA SER A 439 4.65 42.29 -49.50
C SER A 439 6.17 42.57 -49.63
N THR A 440 6.92 41.79 -48.86
CA THR A 440 8.28 41.26 -49.13
C THR A 440 9.50 42.18 -48.90
N GLU A 441 10.38 41.65 -48.05
CA GLU A 441 11.76 41.22 -48.38
C GLU A 441 12.94 41.93 -47.70
N SER A 442 13.86 41.08 -47.25
CA SER A 442 15.32 41.28 -47.16
C SER A 442 15.85 42.14 -46.00
N MET A 443 16.39 41.50 -44.96
CA MET A 443 17.85 41.25 -44.77
C MET A 443 18.71 42.51 -44.69
N ALA A 444 19.27 42.78 -43.51
CA ALA A 444 20.69 42.52 -43.18
C ALA A 444 21.21 43.40 -42.02
N ILE A 445 21.72 42.72 -40.99
CA ILE A 445 23.04 42.89 -40.35
C ILE A 445 23.49 44.31 -39.99
N GLY A 446 23.76 44.54 -38.70
CA GLY A 446 24.73 45.55 -38.28
C GLY A 446 24.71 45.87 -36.79
N THR A 447 25.38 45.02 -36.02
CA THR A 447 26.32 45.35 -34.92
C THR A 447 26.40 46.79 -34.37
N SER A 448 26.50 46.83 -33.02
CA SER A 448 27.40 47.66 -32.17
C SER A 448 26.63 48.40 -31.07
N THR A 449 26.72 47.94 -29.81
CA THR A 449 27.69 48.35 -28.76
C THR A 449 27.37 49.70 -28.12
N ALA A 450 26.92 49.66 -26.86
CA ALA A 450 27.37 50.49 -25.72
C ALA A 450 26.57 50.00 -24.49
N SER A 451 27.21 49.52 -23.41
CA SER A 451 27.81 50.35 -22.34
C SER A 451 26.78 51.37 -21.81
N SER A 452 26.47 51.46 -20.52
CA SER A 452 27.28 51.18 -19.35
C SER A 452 26.47 51.51 -18.07
N THR A 453 26.84 50.88 -16.94
CA THR A 453 27.12 51.58 -15.65
C THR A 453 25.89 52.11 -14.89
N GLU A 454 25.45 51.45 -13.81
CA GLU A 454 25.85 51.61 -12.38
C GLU A 454 24.56 52.04 -11.61
N VAL A 455 24.30 51.83 -10.32
CA VAL A 455 25.12 51.65 -9.12
C VAL A 455 24.15 51.25 -7.97
N PHE A 456 24.59 50.32 -7.12
CA PHE A 456 24.61 50.43 -5.65
C PHE A 456 23.30 50.70 -4.87
N SER A 457 22.92 49.78 -3.97
CA SER A 457 23.18 49.99 -2.52
C SER A 457 22.90 48.74 -1.70
N GLU A 458 23.96 48.18 -1.12
CA GLU A 458 23.92 47.44 0.14
C GLU A 458 23.54 48.39 1.29
N THR A 459 22.75 47.90 2.25
CA THR A 459 22.94 48.27 3.66
C THR A 459 22.68 47.05 4.54
N SER A 460 23.71 46.71 5.31
CA SER A 460 23.78 45.74 6.40
C SER A 460 23.12 46.26 7.69
N SER A 461 23.23 45.43 8.75
CA SER A 461 23.05 45.68 10.20
C SER A 461 21.72 45.09 10.71
N THR A 462 21.60 44.35 11.82
CA THR A 462 22.42 44.07 13.02
C THR A 462 21.70 42.92 13.77
N THR A 463 22.35 41.79 14.11
CA THR A 463 22.87 41.39 15.46
C THR A 463 21.91 41.50 16.65
N ASP A 464 21.52 40.35 17.21
CA ASP A 464 21.21 40.04 18.64
C ASP A 464 20.91 38.52 18.64
N ASP A 465 21.75 37.59 19.09
CA ASP A 465 22.34 37.35 20.42
C ASP A 465 21.29 37.22 21.54
N PHE A 466 20.77 36.01 21.75
CA PHE A 466 20.17 35.63 23.03
C PHE A 466 20.38 34.13 23.33
N ASP A 467 21.21 33.91 24.34
CA ASP A 467 21.55 32.66 25.02
C ASP A 467 20.59 32.45 26.20
N VAL A 468 19.92 31.29 26.31
CA VAL A 468 19.39 30.77 27.59
C VAL A 468 19.38 29.24 27.60
N SER A 469 20.42 28.68 28.21
CA SER A 469 20.40 27.72 29.34
C SER A 469 19.28 26.67 29.47
N VAL A 470 19.74 25.42 29.36
CA VAL A 470 19.44 24.20 30.15
C VAL A 470 18.63 24.42 31.44
N ASP A 471 17.56 23.63 31.63
CA ASP A 471 17.21 23.09 32.94
C ASP A 471 16.69 21.64 32.86
N THR A 472 17.15 20.85 33.82
CA THR A 472 16.92 19.43 34.06
C THR A 472 16.09 19.30 35.32
N SER A 473 14.89 18.70 35.28
CA SER A 473 14.32 17.87 36.36
C SER A 473 12.82 17.57 36.16
N LEU A 474 12.49 16.32 35.80
CA LEU A 474 11.65 15.36 36.56
C LEU A 474 11.31 14.13 35.71
#